data_AF-A0A2G1VYL9-F1
#
_entry.id   AF-A0A2G1VYL9-F1
#
_cell.length_a   1.000
_cell.length_b   1.000
_cell.length_c   1.000
_cell.angle_alpha   90.00
_cell.angle_beta   90.00
_cell.angle_gamma   90.00
#
_symmetry.space_group_name_H-M   'P 1'
#
loop_
_entity.id
_entity.type
_entity.pdbx_description
1 polymer ?
#
loop_
_entity_poly.entity_id
_entity_poly.type
_entity_poly.pdbx_seq_one_letter_code
_entity_poly.pdbx_strand_id
1 'polypeptide(L)'
;MTTWWKRIQSKWDGWSGDREMEQSIRRHLSQNGYFGTTATLSGVRLVAVQRPGWQQVFRFEVRARVDFRTPDDEPDPEPVYHDLYGLVHEDFRENRSQVRVFESQEQRGELFRDWSDGLICLRGAKGLLS
;
A
#
# COMPACT_ATOMS: atom_id res chain seq x y z
N MET A 1 0.82 -8.08 31.41
CA MET A 1 1.17 -9.23 30.54
C MET A 1 0.42 -9.22 29.19
N THR A 2 0.03 -8.05 28.66
CA THR A 2 -0.75 -7.91 27.41
C THR A 2 0.05 -7.35 26.23
N THR A 3 1.31 -7.01 26.43
CA THR A 3 2.14 -6.31 25.43
C THR A 3 2.74 -7.25 24.38
N TRP A 4 2.96 -8.53 24.72
CA TRP A 4 3.61 -9.49 23.82
C TRP A 4 2.64 -10.00 22.73
N TRP A 5 1.40 -10.29 23.09
CA TRP A 5 0.34 -10.74 22.17
C TRP A 5 -0.04 -9.67 21.13
N LYS A 6 -0.09 -8.39 21.53
CA LYS A 6 -0.30 -7.26 20.60
C LYS A 6 0.82 -7.15 19.55
N ARG A 7 2.05 -7.46 19.93
CA ARG A 7 3.24 -7.39 19.05
C ARG A 7 3.32 -8.57 18.06
N ILE A 8 2.76 -9.71 18.43
CA ILE A 8 2.62 -10.86 17.52
C ILE A 8 1.51 -10.55 16.51
N GLN A 9 0.35 -10.05 16.96
CA GLN A 9 -0.75 -9.68 16.08
C GLN A 9 -0.36 -8.62 15.03
N SER A 10 0.46 -7.62 15.41
CA SER A 10 0.97 -6.61 14.46
C SER A 10 1.93 -7.18 13.41
N LYS A 11 2.66 -8.27 13.70
CA LYS A 11 3.55 -8.95 12.75
C LYS A 11 2.77 -9.77 11.72
N TRP A 12 1.65 -10.38 12.12
CA TRP A 12 0.79 -11.14 11.21
C TRP A 12 -0.07 -10.22 10.31
N ASP A 13 -0.35 -9.00 10.75
CA ASP A 13 -1.06 -7.97 9.97
C ASP A 13 -0.20 -7.26 8.90
N GLY A 14 1.11 -7.52 8.86
CA GLY A 14 2.06 -6.82 8.01
C GLY A 14 2.56 -7.59 6.79
N TRP A 15 2.17 -8.85 6.60
CA TRP A 15 2.74 -9.69 5.54
C TRP A 15 1.70 -10.00 4.46
N SER A 16 1.91 -9.51 3.23
CA SER A 16 1.14 -9.84 2.02
C SER A 16 1.40 -11.24 1.45
N GLY A 17 2.38 -12.00 1.96
CA GLY A 17 2.92 -13.22 1.34
C GLY A 17 3.71 -12.98 0.04
N ASP A 18 3.41 -11.91 -0.68
CA ASP A 18 3.79 -11.69 -2.07
C ASP A 18 4.95 -10.69 -2.22
N ARG A 19 6.11 -11.23 -2.63
CA ARG A 19 7.34 -10.47 -2.85
C ARG A 19 7.28 -9.61 -4.13
N GLU A 20 6.51 -10.02 -5.14
CA GLU A 20 6.37 -9.25 -6.38
C GLU A 20 5.53 -8.00 -6.14
N MET A 21 4.41 -8.15 -5.42
CA MET A 21 3.59 -7.02 -4.98
C MET A 21 4.38 -6.05 -4.10
N GLU A 22 5.14 -6.56 -3.12
CA GLU A 22 5.98 -5.70 -2.30
C GLU A 22 6.98 -4.90 -3.15
N GLN A 23 7.65 -5.55 -4.11
CA GLN A 23 8.57 -4.89 -5.03
C GLN A 23 7.87 -3.86 -5.93
N SER A 24 6.64 -4.14 -6.38
CA SER A 24 5.87 -3.18 -7.20
C SER A 24 5.53 -1.93 -6.41
N ILE A 25 5.13 -2.08 -5.14
CA ILE A 25 4.86 -0.96 -4.23
C ILE A 25 6.14 -0.14 -3.99
N ARG A 26 7.25 -0.80 -3.66
CA ARG A 26 8.53 -0.12 -3.41
C ARG A 26 9.02 0.63 -4.66
N ARG A 27 8.90 0.02 -5.84
CA ARG A 27 9.24 0.67 -7.11
C ARG A 27 8.37 1.89 -7.36
N HIS A 28 7.06 1.78 -7.11
CA HIS A 28 6.13 2.90 -7.25
C HIS A 28 6.52 4.07 -6.32
N LEU A 29 6.86 3.79 -5.06
CA LEU A 29 7.32 4.82 -4.11
C LEU A 29 8.59 5.53 -4.62
N SER A 30 9.59 4.76 -5.09
CA SER A 30 10.82 5.31 -5.69
C SER A 30 10.58 6.18 -6.92
N GLN A 31 9.57 5.86 -7.73
CA GLN A 31 9.20 6.67 -8.89
C GLN A 31 8.47 7.96 -8.50
N ASN A 32 7.88 8.03 -7.31
CA ASN A 32 7.04 9.14 -6.85
C ASN A 32 7.65 9.95 -5.70
N GLY A 33 8.99 10.02 -5.64
CA GLY A 33 9.69 10.92 -4.72
C GLY A 33 9.88 10.38 -3.30
N TYR A 34 9.90 9.05 -3.12
CA TYR A 34 10.14 8.42 -1.83
C TYR A 34 11.26 7.36 -1.90
N PHE A 35 11.96 7.13 -0.80
CA PHE A 35 12.89 6.01 -0.68
C PHE A 35 12.16 4.68 -0.49
N GLY A 36 11.65 4.10 -1.59
CA GLY A 36 10.88 2.85 -1.59
C GLY A 36 11.57 1.65 -0.94
N THR A 37 12.90 1.56 -0.99
CA THR A 37 13.69 0.48 -0.37
C THR A 37 13.62 0.49 1.16
N THR A 38 13.45 1.66 1.77
CA THR A 38 13.41 1.83 3.24
C THR A 38 11.99 2.00 3.79
N ALA A 39 11.00 2.03 2.91
CA ALA A 39 9.60 2.19 3.28
C ALA A 39 9.13 1.01 4.15
N THR A 40 8.36 1.34 5.19
CA THR A 40 7.76 0.35 6.10
C THR A 40 6.30 0.15 5.71
N LEU A 41 5.98 -1.05 5.20
CA LEU A 41 4.62 -1.42 4.80
C LEU A 41 3.87 -2.07 5.96
N SER A 42 2.58 -1.77 6.07
CA SER A 42 1.68 -2.40 7.04
C SER A 42 0.27 -2.55 6.49
N GLY A 43 -0.53 -3.42 7.12
CA GLY A 43 -1.96 -3.51 6.82
C GLY A 43 -2.27 -3.99 5.40
N VAL A 44 -1.33 -4.69 4.75
CA VAL A 44 -1.53 -5.20 3.39
C VAL A 44 -2.61 -6.28 3.41
N ARG A 45 -3.76 -6.00 2.80
CA ARG A 45 -4.93 -6.89 2.87
C ARG A 45 -5.74 -6.85 1.58
N LEU A 46 -6.19 -8.02 1.14
CA LEU A 46 -7.19 -8.16 0.07
C LEU A 46 -8.53 -7.58 0.55
N VAL A 47 -9.09 -6.64 -0.22
CA VAL A 47 -10.30 -5.91 0.13
C VAL A 47 -11.40 -6.02 -0.92
N ALA A 48 -11.09 -6.30 -2.17
CA ALA A 48 -12.08 -6.66 -3.18
C ALA A 48 -11.52 -7.69 -4.15
N VAL A 49 -12.40 -8.55 -4.71
CA VAL A 49 -11.99 -9.62 -5.63
C VAL A 49 -13.12 -9.98 -6.62
N GLN A 50 -12.74 -10.34 -7.85
CA GLN A 50 -13.60 -11.05 -8.80
C GLN A 50 -13.32 -12.54 -8.71
N ARG A 51 -14.35 -13.40 -8.56
CA ARG A 51 -14.14 -14.87 -8.64
C ARG A 51 -13.96 -15.32 -10.08
N PRO A 52 -13.06 -16.29 -10.38
CA PRO A 52 -12.26 -17.11 -9.46
C PRO A 52 -10.94 -16.50 -8.92
N GLY A 53 -10.70 -15.19 -9.02
CA GLY A 53 -9.56 -14.50 -8.42
C GLY A 53 -8.77 -13.61 -9.38
N TRP A 54 -9.28 -13.40 -10.60
CA TRP A 54 -8.56 -12.73 -11.68
C TRP A 54 -8.27 -11.25 -11.44
N GLN A 55 -9.18 -10.58 -10.73
CA GLN A 55 -9.04 -9.19 -10.35
C GLN A 55 -9.07 -9.08 -8.85
N GLN A 56 -8.07 -8.43 -8.28
CA GLN A 56 -7.89 -8.30 -6.84
C GLN A 56 -7.49 -6.88 -6.50
N VAL A 57 -8.08 -6.33 -5.45
CA VAL A 57 -7.72 -5.03 -4.90
C VAL A 57 -7.23 -5.23 -3.48
N PHE A 58 -6.01 -4.77 -3.21
CA PHE A 58 -5.39 -4.77 -1.90
C PHE A 58 -5.31 -3.34 -1.38
N ARG A 59 -5.53 -3.17 -0.07
CA ARG A 59 -5.15 -1.93 0.63
C ARG A 59 -3.85 -2.14 1.37
N PHE A 60 -3.14 -1.05 1.62
CA PHE A 60 -2.00 -1.02 2.53
C PHE A 60 -1.86 0.38 3.16
N GLU A 61 -1.05 0.46 4.21
CA GLU A 61 -0.47 1.71 4.71
C GLU A 61 1.06 1.64 4.53
N VAL A 62 1.69 2.80 4.36
CA VAL A 62 3.13 2.88 4.25
C VAL A 62 3.67 4.13 4.94
N ARG A 63 4.73 3.95 5.71
CA ARG A 63 5.57 5.04 6.17
C ARG A 63 6.81 5.11 5.28
N ALA A 64 6.96 6.21 4.55
CA ALA A 64 8.02 6.37 3.55
C ALA A 64 8.83 7.66 3.79
N ARG A 65 10.15 7.57 3.64
CA ARG A 65 11.03 8.75 3.68
C ARG A 65 10.95 9.48 2.33
N VAL A 66 10.83 10.80 2.37
CA VAL A 66 10.85 11.66 1.18
C VAL A 66 12.25 11.66 0.56
N ASP A 67 12.32 11.47 -0.76
CA ASP A 67 13.52 11.60 -1.57
C ASP A 67 13.63 13.04 -2.08
N PHE A 68 14.15 13.92 -1.23
CA PHE A 68 14.61 15.23 -1.64
C PHE A 68 15.86 15.00 -2.49
N ARG A 69 15.72 14.88 -3.81
CA ARG A 69 16.86 14.79 -4.72
C ARG A 69 17.64 16.10 -4.65
N THR A 70 18.55 16.22 -3.69
CA THR A 70 19.48 17.32 -3.56
C THR A 70 20.67 17.10 -4.52
N PRO A 71 21.21 18.16 -5.13
CA PRO A 71 22.49 18.09 -5.82
C PRO A 71 23.57 17.56 -4.86
N ASP A 72 24.55 16.81 -5.39
CA ASP A 72 25.62 16.15 -4.61
C ASP A 72 26.47 17.11 -3.75
N ASP A 73 26.38 18.42 -3.98
CA ASP A 73 27.18 19.46 -3.30
C ASP A 73 26.50 20.07 -2.07
N GLU A 74 25.25 19.68 -1.74
CA GLU A 74 24.55 20.18 -0.55
C GLU A 74 24.50 19.14 0.59
N PRO A 75 24.55 19.58 1.87
CA PRO A 75 24.36 18.67 3.00
C PRO A 75 23.01 17.96 2.91
N ASP A 76 22.99 16.67 3.23
CA ASP A 76 21.75 15.89 3.28
C ASP A 76 20.72 16.59 4.19
N PRO A 77 19.51 16.86 3.70
CA PRO A 77 18.47 17.47 4.52
C PRO A 77 18.02 16.49 5.61
N GLU A 78 17.44 17.03 6.69
CA GLU A 78 16.84 16.20 7.73
C GLU A 78 15.78 15.25 7.14
N PRO A 79 15.74 13.98 7.59
CA PRO A 79 14.85 12.99 7.01
C PRO A 79 13.39 13.31 7.34
N VAL A 80 12.60 13.60 6.31
CA VAL A 80 11.15 13.76 6.41
C VAL A 80 10.45 12.45 6.05
N TYR A 81 9.43 12.08 6.83
CA TYR A 81 8.63 10.87 6.64
C TYR A 81 7.18 11.24 6.43
N HIS A 82 6.55 10.61 5.44
CA HIS A 82 5.10 10.66 5.25
C HIS A 82 4.46 9.32 5.58
N ASP A 83 3.32 9.37 6.26
CA ASP A 83 2.40 8.25 6.41
C ASP A 83 1.37 8.33 5.28
N LEU A 84 1.35 7.31 4.42
CA LEU A 84 0.54 7.27 3.20
C LEU A 84 -0.42 6.08 3.22
N TYR A 85 -1.49 6.22 2.46
CA TYR A 85 -2.53 5.21 2.27
C TYR A 85 -2.45 4.67 0.85
N GLY A 86 -2.36 3.35 0.71
CA GLY A 86 -2.12 2.71 -0.59
C GLY A 86 -3.21 1.77 -1.06
N LEU A 87 -3.29 1.61 -2.39
CA LEU A 87 -4.05 0.56 -3.07
C LEU A 87 -3.16 -0.14 -4.11
N VAL A 88 -3.36 -1.44 -4.26
CA VAL A 88 -2.86 -2.23 -5.38
C VAL A 88 -4.06 -2.86 -6.09
N HIS A 89 -4.13 -2.72 -7.40
CA HIS A 89 -5.07 -3.47 -8.24
C HIS A 89 -4.29 -4.40 -9.15
N GLU A 90 -4.57 -5.69 -9.02
CA GLU A 90 -3.97 -6.75 -9.81
C GLU A 90 -5.01 -7.34 -10.75
N ASP A 91 -4.67 -7.40 -12.03
CA ASP A 91 -5.42 -8.08 -13.06
C ASP A 91 -4.51 -9.15 -13.68
N PHE A 92 -4.71 -10.40 -13.28
CA PHE A 92 -3.91 -11.54 -13.72
C PHE A 92 -4.17 -11.93 -15.17
N ARG A 93 -5.31 -11.53 -15.76
CA ARG A 93 -5.61 -11.82 -17.17
C ARG A 93 -4.74 -10.99 -18.10
N GLU A 94 -4.56 -9.74 -17.71
CA GLU A 94 -3.78 -8.75 -18.45
C GLU A 94 -2.33 -8.63 -17.95
N ASN A 95 -1.94 -9.45 -16.96
CA ASN A 95 -0.66 -9.36 -16.25
C ASN A 95 -0.33 -7.92 -15.81
N ARG A 96 -1.33 -7.22 -15.26
CA ARG A 96 -1.25 -5.79 -14.94
C ARG A 96 -1.39 -5.58 -13.44
N SER A 97 -0.39 -4.94 -12.84
CA SER A 97 -0.42 -4.48 -11.46
C SER A 97 -0.35 -2.96 -11.40
N GLN A 98 -1.33 -2.32 -10.76
CA GLN A 98 -1.41 -0.87 -10.60
C GLN A 98 -1.31 -0.52 -9.12
N VAL A 99 -0.31 0.29 -8.77
CA VAL A 99 -0.13 0.82 -7.41
C VAL A 99 -0.49 2.30 -7.40
N ARG A 100 -1.17 2.73 -6.33
CA ARG A 100 -1.43 4.14 -6.01
C ARG A 100 -1.25 4.39 -4.51
N VAL A 101 -0.73 5.56 -4.16
CA VAL A 101 -0.58 6.05 -2.79
C VAL A 101 -1.19 7.44 -2.64
N PHE A 102 -1.71 7.73 -1.45
CA PHE A 102 -2.48 8.93 -1.14
C PHE A 102 -2.07 9.48 0.23
N GLU A 103 -2.19 10.79 0.41
CA GLU A 103 -1.95 11.45 1.70
C GLU A 103 -3.17 11.35 2.62
N SER A 104 -4.36 11.11 2.06
CA SER A 104 -5.61 11.01 2.82
C SER A 104 -6.35 9.69 2.56
N GLN A 105 -7.12 9.27 3.56
CA GLN A 105 -7.95 8.07 3.45
C GLN A 105 -9.13 8.26 2.49
N GLU A 106 -9.61 9.51 2.34
CA GLU A 106 -10.74 9.87 1.48
C GLU A 106 -10.39 9.66 0.00
N GLN A 107 -9.24 10.19 -0.45
CA GLN A 107 -8.74 9.97 -1.82
C GLN A 107 -8.55 8.49 -2.13
N ARG A 108 -8.05 7.71 -1.14
CA ARG A 108 -7.96 6.26 -1.28
C ARG A 108 -9.35 5.62 -1.43
N GLY A 109 -10.33 6.06 -0.64
CA GLY A 109 -11.70 5.57 -0.70
C GLY A 109 -12.39 5.86 -2.03
N GLU A 110 -12.15 7.03 -2.62
CA GLU A 110 -12.62 7.39 -3.97
C GLU A 110 -12.13 6.40 -5.02
N LEU A 111 -10.80 6.22 -5.14
CA LEU A 111 -10.26 5.29 -6.13
C LEU A 111 -10.67 3.83 -5.83
N PHE A 112 -10.80 3.47 -4.54
CA PHE A 112 -11.28 2.14 -4.18
C PHE A 112 -12.70 1.89 -4.72
N ARG A 113 -13.61 2.86 -4.63
CA ARG A 113 -14.97 2.73 -5.19
C ARG A 113 -14.93 2.45 -6.69
N ASP A 114 -14.08 3.18 -7.42
CA ASP A 114 -13.93 2.98 -8.87
C ASP A 114 -13.32 1.61 -9.20
N TRP A 115 -12.27 1.22 -8.49
CA TRP A 115 -11.57 -0.04 -8.73
C TRP A 115 -12.35 -1.28 -8.27
N SER A 116 -13.24 -1.12 -7.29
CA SER A 116 -14.06 -2.23 -6.76
C SER A 116 -15.43 -2.33 -7.40
N ASP A 117 -15.76 -1.50 -8.39
CA ASP A 117 -17.02 -1.62 -9.12
C ASP A 117 -17.17 -3.01 -9.75
N GLY A 118 -18.32 -3.64 -9.51
CA GLY A 118 -18.59 -5.01 -9.91
C GLY A 118 -17.78 -6.10 -9.18
N LEU A 119 -16.92 -5.77 -8.22
CA LEU A 119 -16.16 -6.73 -7.41
C LEU A 119 -16.86 -7.11 -6.10
N ILE A 120 -16.50 -8.28 -5.57
CA ILE A 120 -16.93 -8.71 -4.24
C ILE A 120 -16.06 -8.02 -3.20
N CYS A 121 -16.62 -7.05 -2.47
CA CYS A 121 -15.96 -6.40 -1.35
C CYS A 121 -15.88 -7.33 -0.13
N LEU A 122 -14.69 -7.49 0.42
CA LEU A 122 -14.42 -8.32 1.60
C LEU A 122 -14.52 -7.51 2.89
N ARG A 123 -14.52 -8.19 4.05
CA ARG A 123 -14.56 -7.54 5.37
C ARG A 123 -13.46 -6.49 5.57
N GLY A 124 -12.31 -6.67 4.92
CA GLY A 124 -11.20 -5.71 4.93
C GLY A 124 -11.52 -4.37 4.27
N ALA A 125 -12.57 -4.27 3.45
CA ALA A 125 -13.00 -3.02 2.82
C ALA A 125 -13.72 -2.07 3.78
N LYS A 126 -14.01 -2.50 5.02
CA LYS A 126 -14.63 -1.62 6.03
C LYS A 126 -13.73 -0.40 6.28
N GLY A 127 -14.29 0.80 6.13
CA GLY A 127 -13.59 2.08 6.18
C GLY A 127 -13.09 2.60 4.83
N LEU A 128 -13.23 1.85 3.74
CA LEU A 128 -13.00 2.34 2.37
C LEU A 128 -14.29 2.71 1.62
N LEU A 129 -15.44 2.28 2.14
CA LEU A 129 -16.78 2.49 1.57
C LEU A 129 -17.64 3.46 2.39
N SER A 130 -17.12 3.95 3.53
CA SER A 130 -17.81 4.84 4.47
C SER A 130 -17.56 6.29 4.15
#